data_AF-A0A3N5DZJ9-F1
#
_entry.id   AF-A0A3N5DZJ9-F1
#
_cell.length_a   1.000
_cell.length_b   1.000
_cell.length_c   1.000
_cell.angle_alpha   90.00
_cell.angle_beta   90.00
_cell.angle_gamma   90.00
#
_symmetry.space_group_name_H-M   'P 1'
#
loop_
_entity.id
_entity.type
_entity.pdbx_description
1 polymer ?
#
loop_
_entity_poly.entity_id
_entity_poly.type
_entity_poly.pdbx_seq_one_letter_code
_entity_poly.pdbx_strand_id
1 'polypeptide(L)' 'MSNISHKDFACLLNMLDCIKKIQSYSSKFNHADDFYNNNLSFDATMMNFIVIGKMVDKFTDLFLEETSGNIDWHKVS' A
#
# COMPACT_ATOMS: atom_id res chain seq x y z
N MET A 1 -9.96 -21.79 -5.07
CA MET A 1 -10.31 -20.35 -5.05
C MET A 1 -9.99 -19.90 -3.65
N SER A 2 -9.07 -18.94 -3.46
CA SER A 2 -8.71 -18.47 -2.11
C SER A 2 -9.98 -18.03 -1.40
N ASN A 3 -10.20 -18.50 -0.18
CA ASN A 3 -11.38 -18.15 0.58
C ASN A 3 -11.13 -16.79 1.26
N ILE A 4 -11.03 -15.74 0.43
CA ILE A 4 -10.68 -14.40 0.90
C ILE A 4 -11.80 -13.87 1.79
N SER A 5 -11.45 -13.47 3.01
CA SER A 5 -12.44 -12.89 3.91
C SER A 5 -12.85 -11.50 3.41
N HIS A 6 -14.05 -11.05 3.79
CA HIS A 6 -14.47 -9.67 3.52
C HIS A 6 -13.51 -8.63 4.11
N LYS A 7 -12.85 -8.95 5.23
CA LYS A 7 -11.84 -8.09 5.86
C LYS A 7 -10.59 -7.96 4.99
N ASP A 8 -10.07 -9.08 4.50
CA ASP A 8 -8.87 -9.09 3.65
C ASP A 8 -9.13 -8.35 2.33
N PHE A 9 -10.31 -8.59 1.73
CA PHE A 9 -10.71 -7.87 0.53
C PHE A 9 -10.83 -6.36 0.75
N ALA A 10 -11.39 -5.92 1.88
CA ALA A 10 -11.45 -4.50 2.23
C ALA A 10 -10.05 -3.89 2.44
N CYS A 11 -9.11 -4.64 3.03
CA CYS A 11 -7.72 -4.21 3.18
C CYS A 11 -7.04 -4.04 1.81
N LEU A 12 -7.23 -4.99 0.88
CA LEU A 12 -6.71 -4.88 -0.50
C LEU A 12 -7.28 -3.67 -1.25
N LEU A 13 -8.59 -3.41 -1.12
CA LEU A 13 -9.21 -2.23 -1.73
C LEU A 13 -8.63 -0.93 -1.17
N ASN A 14 -8.34 -0.88 0.13
CA ASN A 14 -7.70 0.27 0.75
C ASN A 14 -6.26 0.46 0.25
N MET A 15 -5.49 -0.63 0.16
CA MET A 15 -4.13 -0.58 -0.42
C MET A 15 -4.16 -0.07 -1.87
N LEU A 16 -5.12 -0.53 -2.68
CA LEU A 16 -5.30 -0.06 -4.05
C LEU A 16 -5.60 1.45 -4.11
N ASP A 17 -6.43 1.96 -3.20
CA ASP A 17 -6.71 3.40 -3.10
C ASP A 17 -5.46 4.20 -2.69
N CYS A 18 -4.69 3.69 -1.72
CA CYS A 18 -3.41 4.29 -1.34
C CYS A 18 -2.41 4.34 -2.50
N ILE A 19 -2.29 3.26 -3.29
CA ILE A 19 -1.42 3.23 -4.48
C ILE A 19 -1.84 4.31 -5.49
N LYS A 20 -3.15 4.46 -5.75
CA LYS A 20 -3.66 5.51 -6.63
C LYS A 20 -3.36 6.91 -6.11
N LYS A 21 -3.47 7.12 -4.79
CA LYS A 21 -3.11 8.39 -4.14
C LYS A 21 -1.62 8.69 -4.28
N ILE A 22 -0.74 7.71 -4.03
CA ILE A 22 0.70 7.84 -4.24
C ILE A 22 0.98 8.30 -5.68
N GLN A 23 0.43 7.61 -6.67
CA GLN A 23 0.58 7.98 -8.08
C GLN A 23 0.06 9.40 -8.37
N SER A 24 -1.08 9.79 -7.81
CA SER A 24 -1.65 11.13 -7.98
C SER A 24 -0.76 12.23 -7.36
N TYR A 25 -0.21 12.00 -6.17
CA TYR A 25 0.65 12.97 -5.51
C TYR A 25 2.02 13.08 -6.15
N SER A 26 2.59 11.98 -6.67
CA SER A 26 3.95 11.96 -7.22
C SER A 26 4.01 12.28 -8.72
N SER A 27 2.98 11.94 -9.52
CA SER A 27 3.04 12.04 -10.99
C SER A 27 3.15 13.46 -11.56
N LYS A 28 2.85 14.48 -10.75
CA LYS A 28 2.96 15.89 -11.14
C LYS A 28 4.39 16.44 -11.11
N PHE A 29 5.37 15.65 -10.65
CA PHE A 29 6.77 16.04 -10.56
C PHE A 29 7.62 15.29 -11.59
N ASN A 30 8.47 16.01 -12.31
CA ASN A 30 9.37 15.43 -13.31
C ASN A 30 10.68 14.89 -12.70
N HIS A 31 11.03 15.38 -11.51
CA HIS A 31 12.27 15.05 -10.81
C HIS A 31 12.01 14.73 -9.33
N ALA A 32 12.84 13.87 -8.76
CA ALA A 32 12.73 13.45 -7.38
C ALA A 32 12.94 14.62 -6.40
N ASP A 33 13.86 15.54 -6.72
CA ASP A 33 14.13 16.72 -5.89
C ASP A 33 12.91 17.66 -5.82
N ASP A 34 12.20 17.86 -6.94
CA ASP A 34 10.98 18.68 -6.97
C ASP A 34 9.86 18.07 -6.11
N PHE A 35 9.74 16.74 -6.15
CA PHE A 35 8.81 16.00 -5.31
C PHE A 35 9.18 16.13 -3.82
N TYR A 36 10.46 15.92 -3.49
CA TYR A 36 10.97 16.00 -2.12
C TYR A 36 10.81 17.41 -1.53
N ASN A 37 11.06 18.45 -2.33
CA ASN A 37 10.90 19.85 -1.90
C ASN A 37 9.43 20.26 -1.72
N ASN A 38 8.47 19.47 -2.23
CA ASN A 38 7.05 19.68 -1.99
C ASN A 38 6.57 18.85 -0.79
N ASN A 39 6.83 19.34 0.42
CA ASN A 39 6.51 18.66 1.67
C ASN A 39 5.09 18.08 1.72
N LEU A 40 4.08 18.83 1.25
CA LEU A 40 2.70 18.34 1.24
C LEU A 40 2.52 17.06 0.43
N SER A 41 3.06 17.02 -0.80
CA SER A 41 2.91 15.86 -1.68
C SER A 41 3.80 14.71 -1.22
N PHE A 42 4.99 15.03 -0.70
CA PHE A 42 5.91 14.07 -0.12
C PHE A 42 5.31 13.38 1.10
N ASP A 43 4.86 14.15 2.09
CA ASP A 43 4.26 13.65 3.33
C ASP A 43 2.98 12.87 3.04
N ALA A 44 2.12 13.36 2.13
CA ALA A 44 0.92 12.63 1.71
C ALA A 44 1.27 11.28 1.06
N THR A 45 2.33 11.24 0.25
CA THR A 45 2.82 10.00 -0.36
C THR A 45 3.36 9.04 0.70
N MET A 46 4.21 9.51 1.60
CA MET A 46 4.77 8.71 2.70
C MET A 46 3.68 8.15 3.62
N MET A 47 2.66 8.95 3.94
CA MET A 47 1.55 8.50 4.77
C MET A 47 0.77 7.35 4.10
N ASN A 48 0.59 7.39 2.78
CA ASN A 48 -0.07 6.29 2.07
C ASN A 48 0.80 5.02 2.04
N PHE A 49 2.13 5.12 1.97
CA PHE A 49 3.00 3.95 2.16
C PHE A 49 2.86 3.34 3.56
N ILE A 50 2.80 4.16 4.61
CA ILE A 50 2.58 3.69 5.99
C ILE A 50 1.22 2.98 6.11
N VAL A 51 0.17 3.51 5.47
CA VAL A 51 -1.16 2.89 5.49
C VAL A 51 -1.15 1.53 4.79
N ILE A 52 -0.41 1.38 3.69
CA ILE A 52 -0.25 0.10 2.98
C ILE A 52 0.37 -0.95 3.90
N GLY A 53 1.49 -0.66 4.57
CA GLY A 53 2.11 -1.58 5.53
C GLY A 53 1.14 -1.98 6.66
N LYS A 54 0.41 -1.00 7.22
CA LYS A 54 -0.63 -1.25 8.23
C LYS A 54 -1.81 -2.11 7.76
N MET A 55 -2.08 -2.18 6.45
CA MET A 55 -3.10 -3.08 5.93
C MET A 55 -2.59 -4.53 5.88
N VAL A 56 -1.29 -4.73 5.65
CA VAL A 56 -0.67 -6.05 5.70
C VAL A 56 -0.81 -6.67 7.09
N ASP A 57 -0.56 -5.90 8.14
CA ASP A 57 -0.73 -6.31 9.54
C ASP A 57 -2.16 -6.72 9.90
N LYS A 58 -3.14 -6.37 9.05
CA LYS A 58 -4.56 -6.68 9.27
C LYS A 58 -5.02 -7.90 8.49
N PHE A 59 -4.22 -8.46 7.59
CA PHE A 59 -4.60 -9.68 6.90
C PHE A 59 -4.78 -10.84 7.88
N THR A 60 -5.62 -11.79 7.49
CA THR A 60 -5.75 -13.05 8.21
C THR A 60 -4.54 -13.95 7.95
N ASP A 61 -4.17 -14.78 8.94
CA ASP A 61 -3.07 -15.73 8.79
C ASP A 61 -3.28 -16.66 7.59
N LEU A 62 -4.52 -17.13 7.39
CA LEU A 62 -4.90 -17.94 6.23
C LEU A 62 -4.58 -17.24 4.90
N PHE A 63 -4.92 -15.96 4.76
CA PHE A 63 -4.64 -15.21 3.54
C PHE A 63 -3.12 -15.05 3.31
N LEU A 64 -2.36 -14.76 4.37
CA LEU A 64 -0.91 -14.65 4.31
C LEU A 64 -0.28 -15.99 3.89
N GLU A 65 -0.71 -17.10 4.49
CA GLU A 65 -0.25 -18.44 4.17
C GLU A 65 -0.56 -18.80 2.70
N GLU A 66 -1.80 -18.62 2.24
CA GLU A 66 -2.22 -18.93 0.87
C GLU A 66 -1.47 -18.12 -0.20
N THR A 67 -1.00 -16.91 0.14
CA THR A 67 -0.34 -15.99 -0.81
C THR A 67 1.17 -15.90 -0.64
N SER A 68 1.73 -16.44 0.45
CA SER A 68 3.16 -16.43 0.76
C SER A 68 4.06 -17.02 -0.33
N GLY A 69 3.55 -17.94 -1.14
CA GLY A 69 4.27 -18.50 -2.28
C GLY A 69 4.49 -17.52 -3.45
N ASN A 70 3.73 -16.42 -3.50
CA ASN A 70 3.79 -15.42 -4.57
C ASN A 70 4.24 -14.03 -4.07
N ILE A 71 3.95 -13.70 -2.81
CA ILE A 71 4.19 -12.37 -2.25
C ILE A 71 4.90 -12.52 -0.90
N ASP A 72 6.03 -11.84 -0.76
CA ASP A 72 6.76 -11.69 0.50
C ASP A 72 6.19 -10.51 1.28
N TRP A 73 5.15 -10.77 2.08
CA TRP A 73 4.43 -9.73 2.82
C TRP A 73 5.30 -9.01 3.86
N HIS A 74 6.35 -9.66 4.38
CA HIS A 74 7.30 -9.05 5.31
C HIS A 74 8.15 -7.94 4.67
N LYS A 75 8.25 -7.90 3.34
CA LYS A 75 8.90 -6.78 2.63
C LYS A 75 7.96 -5.61 2.39
N VAL A 76 6.66 -5.82 2.55
CA VAL A 76 5.62 -4.81 2.35
C VAL A 76 5.27 -4.11 3.68
N SER A 77 5.33 -4.84 4.80
CA SER A 77 5.13 -4.32 6.16
C SER A 77 6.41 -3.79 6.80
#